data_AF-A0A9E4ZAB8-F1
#
_entry.id   AF-A0A9E4ZAB8-F1
#
_cell.length_a   1.000
_cell.length_b   1.000
_cell.length_c   1.000
_cell.angle_alpha   90.00
_cell.angle_beta   90.00
_cell.angle_gamma   90.00
#
_symmetry.space_group_name_H-M   'P 1'
#
loop_
_entity.id
_entity.type
_entity.pdbx_description
1 polymer ?
#
loop_
_entity_poly.entity_id
_entity_poly.type
_entity_poly.pdbx_seq_one_letter_code
_entity_poly.pdbx_strand_id
1 'polypeptide(L)'
;MLEHKGIRWGYVFLRAASYLNTEEFQELMVQAVEMYLAGETERNVKGSAYEGRLYTEQRYELIGTLGGQRFDADLETTRGRDNASFLVNEQTQGAGAPISMN
;
A
#
# COMPACT_ATOMS: atom_id res chain seq x y z
N MET A 1 25.75 -1.13 -20.30
CA MET A 1 25.15 -1.32 -18.97
C MET A 1 23.75 -0.73 -19.05
N LEU A 2 22.70 -1.55 -18.94
CA LEU A 2 21.32 -1.06 -18.99
C LEU A 2 21.05 -0.29 -17.68
N GLU A 3 20.85 1.02 -17.78
CA GLU A 3 20.29 1.82 -16.68
C GLU A 3 18.87 1.36 -16.42
N HIS A 4 18.64 0.67 -15.31
CA HIS A 4 17.31 0.23 -14.91
C HIS A 4 16.60 1.40 -14.23
N LYS A 5 15.84 2.20 -14.99
CA LYS A 5 15.02 3.31 -14.48
C LYS A 5 13.69 2.84 -13.88
N GLY A 6 13.68 1.67 -13.24
CA GLY A 6 12.48 1.09 -12.65
C GLY A 6 12.19 1.72 -11.29
N ILE A 7 11.05 2.39 -11.16
CA ILE A 7 10.45 2.73 -9.86
C ILE A 7 9.75 1.45 -9.37
N ARG A 8 10.23 0.86 -8.26
CA ARG A 8 9.59 -0.29 -7.62
C ARG A 8 8.76 0.22 -6.45
N TRP A 9 7.51 -0.20 -6.34
CA TRP A 9 6.69 0.10 -5.16
C TRP A 9 6.69 -1.09 -4.22
N GLY A 10 6.99 -0.85 -2.95
CA GLY A 10 7.02 -1.86 -1.90
C GLY A 10 5.89 -1.64 -0.90
N TYR A 11 5.35 -2.73 -0.36
CA TYR A 11 4.33 -2.71 0.68
C TYR A 11 4.74 -3.54 1.88
N VAL A 12 4.39 -3.07 3.07
CA VAL A 12 4.53 -3.84 4.32
C VAL A 12 3.23 -3.82 5.08
N PHE A 13 2.67 -5.00 5.34
CA PHE A 13 1.41 -5.11 6.07
C PHE A 13 1.63 -4.98 7.57
N LEU A 14 0.86 -4.09 8.18
CA LEU A 14 0.75 -3.97 9.63
C LEU A 14 -0.43 -4.80 10.14
N ARG A 15 -1.50 -4.81 9.34
CA ARG A 15 -2.75 -5.52 9.58
C ARG A 15 -3.40 -5.87 8.25
N ALA A 16 -3.64 -7.16 8.02
CA ALA A 16 -4.44 -7.62 6.90
C ALA A 16 -5.93 -7.62 7.31
N ALA A 17 -6.79 -7.09 6.44
CA ALA A 17 -8.22 -7.37 6.44
C ALA A 17 -8.48 -8.90 6.44
N SER A 18 -9.40 -9.34 7.29
CA SER A 18 -9.70 -10.77 7.48
C SER A 18 -10.63 -11.36 6.43
N TYR A 19 -11.38 -10.52 5.72
CA TYR A 19 -12.45 -10.91 4.81
C TYR A 19 -12.15 -10.63 3.35
N LEU A 20 -11.05 -9.95 3.05
CA LEU A 20 -10.58 -9.76 1.69
C LEU A 20 -9.73 -10.95 1.23
N ASN A 21 -9.94 -11.35 -0.03
CA ASN A 21 -9.03 -12.27 -0.73
C ASN A 21 -7.85 -11.51 -1.36
N THR A 22 -6.87 -12.24 -1.88
CA THR A 22 -5.64 -11.67 -2.45
C THR A 22 -5.88 -10.65 -3.57
N GLU A 23 -6.85 -10.89 -4.46
CA GLU A 23 -7.15 -9.99 -5.58
C GLU A 23 -7.76 -8.68 -5.08
N GLU A 24 -8.74 -8.77 -4.18
CA GLU A 24 -9.39 -7.61 -3.56
C GLU A 24 -8.40 -6.75 -2.76
N PHE A 25 -7.46 -7.40 -2.10
CA PHE A 25 -6.35 -6.72 -1.44
C PHE A 25 -5.44 -6.01 -2.44
N GLN A 26 -5.09 -6.66 -3.54
CA GLN A 26 -4.25 -6.06 -4.56
C GLN A 26 -4.91 -4.81 -5.16
N GLU A 27 -6.23 -4.84 -5.39
CA GLU A 27 -6.99 -3.67 -5.82
C GLU A 27 -6.87 -2.52 -4.80
N LEU A 28 -7.04 -2.81 -3.51
CA LEU A 28 -6.90 -1.81 -2.44
C LEU A 28 -5.50 -1.20 -2.39
N MET A 29 -4.46 -2.01 -2.60
CA MET A 29 -3.07 -1.53 -2.64
C MET A 29 -2.80 -0.62 -3.84
N VAL A 30 -3.31 -0.97 -5.02
CA VAL A 30 -3.17 -0.13 -6.23
C VAL A 30 -3.76 1.26 -5.98
N GLN A 31 -4.95 1.31 -5.38
CA GLN A 31 -5.60 2.57 -5.00
C GLN A 31 -4.73 3.40 -4.04
N ALA A 32 -4.06 2.76 -3.07
CA ALA A 32 -3.17 3.46 -2.14
C ALA A 32 -1.92 4.04 -2.80
N VAL A 33 -1.34 3.35 -3.80
CA VAL A 33 -0.22 3.91 -4.58
C VAL A 33 -0.67 5.08 -5.43
N GLU A 34 -1.83 4.97 -6.07
CA GLU A 34 -2.39 6.10 -6.81
C GLU A 34 -2.61 7.31 -5.90
N MET A 35 -3.16 7.10 -4.69
CA MET A 35 -3.32 8.16 -3.70
C MET A 35 -1.96 8.76 -3.28
N TYR A 36 -0.96 7.91 -3.02
CA TYR A 36 0.39 8.37 -2.69
C TYR A 36 0.97 9.26 -3.80
N LEU A 37 0.88 8.82 -5.06
CA LEU A 37 1.37 9.55 -6.23
C LEU A 37 0.63 10.87 -6.46
N ALA A 38 -0.68 10.89 -6.17
CA ALA A 38 -1.51 12.08 -6.29
C ALA A 38 -1.41 13.03 -5.08
N GLY A 39 -0.76 12.60 -3.99
CA GLY A 39 -0.76 13.35 -2.72
C GLY A 39 -2.11 13.37 -2.02
N GLU A 40 -3.01 12.43 -2.34
CA GLU A 40 -4.34 12.31 -1.73
C GLU A 40 -4.25 11.74 -0.32
N THR A 41 -5.04 12.29 0.60
CA THR A 41 -5.09 11.85 2.01
C THR A 41 -6.24 10.89 2.31
N GLU A 42 -7.29 10.89 1.48
CA GLU A 42 -8.51 10.10 1.71
C GLU A 42 -9.23 9.83 0.39
N ARG A 43 -9.75 8.61 0.23
CA ARG A 43 -10.53 8.16 -0.93
C ARG A 43 -11.59 7.16 -0.50
N ASN A 44 -12.81 7.34 -0.99
CA ASN A 44 -13.82 6.28 -0.91
C ASN A 44 -13.48 5.19 -1.93
N VAL A 45 -13.39 3.95 -1.48
CA VAL A 45 -12.98 2.79 -2.28
C VAL A 45 -14.11 1.78 -2.36
N LYS A 46 -14.22 1.12 -3.51
CA LYS A 46 -15.20 0.06 -3.74
C LYS A 46 -14.58 -1.03 -4.60
N GLY A 47 -14.46 -2.22 -4.04
CA GLY A 47 -14.07 -3.43 -4.75
C GLY A 47 -15.28 -4.31 -5.04
N SER A 48 -15.01 -5.52 -5.55
CA SER A 48 -16.05 -6.52 -5.82
C SER A 48 -16.74 -7.05 -4.56
N ALA A 49 -16.02 -7.12 -3.43
CA ALA A 49 -16.54 -7.66 -2.16
C ALA A 49 -16.55 -6.67 -0.97
N TYR A 50 -16.15 -5.42 -1.21
CA TYR A 50 -16.07 -4.41 -0.16
C TYR A 50 -16.41 -3.01 -0.66
N GLU A 51 -16.85 -2.16 0.26
CA GLU A 51 -16.86 -0.71 0.12
C GLU A 51 -16.27 -0.09 1.38
N GLY A 52 -15.73 1.12 1.28
CA GLY A 52 -15.16 1.75 2.46
C GLY A 52 -14.33 2.97 2.16
N ARG A 53 -13.40 3.24 3.07
CA ARG A 53 -12.54 4.40 3.02
C ARG A 53 -11.09 3.98 3.19
N LEU A 54 -10.25 4.46 2.27
CA LEU A 54 -8.80 4.38 2.34
C LEU A 54 -8.25 5.76 2.68
N TYR A 55 -7.36 5.85 3.66
CA TYR A 55 -6.84 7.13 4.14
C TYR A 55 -5.42 7.03 4.67
N THR A 56 -4.79 8.19 4.82
CA THR A 56 -3.42 8.36 5.31
C THR A 56 -3.31 9.70 6.04
N GLU A 57 -2.60 9.70 7.16
CA GLU A 57 -2.18 10.93 7.84
C GLU A 57 -0.86 11.49 7.27
N GLN A 58 -0.39 10.94 6.14
CA GLN A 58 0.91 11.21 5.51
C GLN A 58 2.09 10.97 6.45
N ARG A 59 1.89 10.14 7.47
CA ARG A 59 2.91 9.75 8.43
C ARG A 59 3.80 8.68 7.81
N TYR A 60 5.11 8.93 7.86
CA TYR A 60 6.11 7.90 7.57
C TYR A 60 6.34 7.04 8.81
N GLU A 61 6.27 5.71 8.66
CA GLU A 61 6.53 4.74 9.72
C GLU A 61 7.65 3.77 9.31
N LEU A 62 8.34 3.22 10.30
CA LEU A 62 9.45 2.27 10.15
C LEU A 62 9.15 0.98 10.92
N ILE A 63 9.33 -0.16 10.25
CA ILE A 63 9.25 -1.50 10.83
C ILE A 63 10.51 -2.26 10.44
N GLY A 64 11.38 -2.44 11.43
CA GLY A 64 12.74 -2.94 11.19
C GLY A 64 13.46 -2.00 10.22
N THR A 65 13.86 -2.53 9.06
CA THR A 65 14.54 -1.78 8.00
C THR A 65 13.61 -1.29 6.90
N LEU A 66 12.32 -1.57 6.99
CA LEU A 66 11.32 -1.21 5.99
C LEU A 66 10.58 0.04 6.47
N GLY A 67 10.61 1.09 5.64
CA GLY A 67 9.86 2.31 5.90
C GLY A 67 8.88 2.60 4.78
N GLY A 68 7.83 3.36 5.09
CA GLY A 68 6.87 3.84 4.10
C GLY A 68 5.81 4.74 4.72
N GLN A 69 5.04 5.40 3.88
CA GLN A 69 3.86 6.13 4.31
C GLN A 69 2.78 5.14 4.73
N ARG A 70 2.22 5.32 5.91
CA ARG A 70 1.13 4.48 6.41
C ARG A 70 -0.19 4.82 5.73
N PHE A 71 -0.88 3.78 5.30
CA PHE A 71 -2.27 3.81 4.88
C PHE A 71 -3.10 2.91 5.78
N ASP A 72 -4.31 3.36 6.07
CA ASP A 72 -5.32 2.64 6.80
C ASP A 72 -6.60 2.57 5.96
N ALA A 73 -7.32 1.46 6.06
CA ALA A 73 -8.56 1.23 5.35
C ALA A 73 -9.63 0.72 6.32
N ASP A 74 -10.76 1.42 6.35
CA ASP A 74 -11.98 0.98 7.04
C ASP A 74 -12.94 0.41 5.99
N LEU A 75 -13.32 -0.85 6.11
CA LEU A 75 -14.04 -1.60 5.08
C LEU A 75 -15.34 -2.19 5.62
N GLU A 76 -16.38 -2.16 4.80
CA GLU A 76 -17.62 -2.90 4.98
C GLU A 76 -17.69 -4.01 3.93
N THR A 77 -17.88 -5.25 4.38
CA THR A 77 -17.97 -6.43 3.52
C THR A 77 -19.28 -7.17 3.77
N THR A 78 -19.62 -8.13 2.90
CA THR A 78 -20.76 -9.04 3.12
C THR A 78 -20.65 -9.88 4.40
N ARG A 79 -19.45 -10.01 4.97
CA ARG A 79 -19.16 -10.74 6.21
C ARG A 79 -19.05 -9.82 7.43
N GLY A 80 -19.28 -8.52 7.25
CA GLY A 80 -19.20 -7.49 8.28
C GLY A 80 -18.02 -6.55 8.10
N ARG A 81 -17.79 -5.73 9.14
CA ARG A 81 -16.72 -4.73 9.20
C ARG A 81 -15.34 -5.36 9.20
N ASP A 82 -14.43 -4.73 8.51
CA ASP A 82 -13.03 -5.11 8.42
C ASP A 82 -12.13 -3.89 8.32
N ASN A 83 -10.83 -4.11 8.49
CA ASN A 83 -9.84 -3.05 8.34
C ASN A 83 -8.46 -3.59 7.96
N ALA A 84 -7.72 -2.77 7.22
CA ALA A 84 -6.35 -3.04 6.84
C ALA A 84 -5.46 -1.85 7.16
N SER A 85 -4.19 -2.13 7.44
CA SER A 85 -3.16 -1.12 7.62
C SER A 85 -1.87 -1.60 6.96
N PHE A 86 -1.26 -0.77 6.13
CA PHE A 86 -0.04 -1.11 5.40
C PHE A 86 0.81 0.12 5.10
N LEU A 87 2.10 -0.09 4.86
CA LEU A 87 3.04 0.94 4.44
C LEU A 87 3.18 0.91 2.93
N VAL A 88 3.15 2.08 2.29
CA VAL A 88 3.47 2.28 0.87
C VAL A 88 4.83 2.98 0.78
N ASN A 89 5.75 2.42 0.00
CA ASN A 89 7.07 3.01 -0.21
C ASN A 89 7.49 2.97 -1.68
N GLU A 90 8.11 4.05 -2.12
CA GLU A 90 8.81 4.13 -3.40
C GLU A 90 10.25 3.64 -3.25
N GLN A 91 10.60 2.55 -3.93
CA GLN A 91 11.94 2.00 -4.06
C GLN A 91 12.47 2.21 -5.48
N THR A 92 13.23 3.27 -5.73
CA THR A 92 13.91 3.46 -7.01
C THR A 92 15.20 2.64 -7.07
N GLN A 93 15.41 1.86 -8.14
CA GLN A 93 16.70 1.17 -8.36
C GLN A 93 17.69 2.08 -9.09
N GLY A 94 18.75 2.51 -8.39
CA GLY A 94 20.00 3.04 -8.94
C GLY A 94 21.17 2.56 -8.06
N ALA A 95 22.21 1.97 -8.65
CA ALA A 95 23.22 1.08 -8.05
C ALA A 95 23.77 1.40 -6.63
N GLY A 96 23.84 0.37 -5.76
CA GLY A 96 24.69 0.31 -4.55
C GLY A 96 24.11 -0.27 -3.23
N ALA A 97 24.01 -1.60 -3.04
CA ALA A 97 23.66 -2.33 -1.77
C ALA A 97 22.48 -1.86 -0.85
N PRO A 98 21.75 -2.80 -0.22
CA PRO A 98 20.25 -2.78 -0.06
C PRO A 98 19.43 -2.15 -1.20
N ILE A 99 20.16 -2.09 -2.29
CA ILE A 99 19.98 -1.70 -3.64
C ILE A 99 20.49 -2.94 -4.37
N SER A 100 19.77 -3.30 -5.42
CA SER A 100 19.93 -4.46 -6.29
C SER A 100 21.31 -5.11 -6.33
N MET A 101 21.36 -6.40 -6.00
CA MET A 101 22.21 -7.38 -6.69
C MET A 101 21.32 -8.59 -6.99
N ASN A 102 20.61 -8.46 -8.11
CA ASN A 102 19.61 -9.35 -8.73
C ASN A 102 18.15 -8.96 -8.47
#